data_AF-A0A6V8IJZ8-F1
#
_entry.id   AF-A0A6V8IJZ8-F1
#
_cell.length_a   1.000
_cell.length_b   1.000
_cell.length_c   1.000
_cell.angle_alpha   90.00
_cell.angle_beta   90.00
_cell.angle_gamma   90.00
#
_symmetry.space_group_name_H-M   'P 1'
#
loop_
_entity.id
_entity.type
_entity.pdbx_description
1 polymer ?
#
loop_
_entity_poly.entity_id
_entity_poly.type
_entity_poly.pdbx_seq_one_letter_code
_entity_poly.pdbx_strand_id
1 'polypeptide(L)'
;MALQRLNLSGGSYDARAVSVAAQRCLNLYGEPVPVEEGEPVRFAYYLTPGLRKIAQMTGAIRCLYQTTQGDLIVVAGSQVSRLYKDGALTSIGTISPGSTPVRMSDNGTCRFIVDGSSGNGWFCSMPSSPGSSKGSTTTFSYSVNSATRSGS
;
A
#
# COMPACT_ATOMS: atom_id res chain seq x y z
N MET A 1 -19.20 -43.14 -4.34
CA MET A 1 -17.87 -42.49 -4.28
C MET A 1 -17.73 -41.83 -2.92
N ALA A 2 -16.75 -42.23 -2.11
CA ALA A 2 -16.47 -41.54 -0.85
C ALA A 2 -15.75 -40.22 -1.16
N LEU A 3 -16.28 -39.10 -0.66
CA LEU A 3 -15.61 -37.81 -0.72
C LEU A 3 -14.43 -37.85 0.25
N GLN A 4 -13.20 -37.84 -0.28
CA GLN A 4 -12.01 -37.74 0.54
C GLN A 4 -11.92 -36.33 1.13
N ARG A 5 -11.95 -36.23 2.47
CA ARG A 5 -11.76 -34.96 3.18
C ARG A 5 -10.27 -34.60 3.17
N LEU A 6 -9.96 -33.39 2.70
CA LEU A 6 -8.61 -32.84 2.72
C LEU A 6 -8.40 -32.08 4.03
N ASN A 7 -7.36 -32.44 4.78
CA ASN A 7 -7.01 -31.72 6.01
C ASN A 7 -6.25 -30.44 5.66
N LEU A 8 -6.81 -29.28 6.01
CA LEU A 8 -6.20 -27.96 5.78
C LEU A 8 -5.53 -27.36 7.03
N SER A 9 -5.65 -28.01 8.19
CA SER A 9 -5.10 -27.53 9.47
C SER A 9 -3.71 -28.08 9.79
N GLY A 10 -3.19 -29.00 8.96
CA GLY A 10 -1.85 -29.58 9.09
C GLY A 10 -0.79 -28.83 8.27
N GLY A 11 0.45 -29.29 8.34
CA GLY A 11 1.53 -28.73 7.51
C GLY A 11 1.28 -29.01 6.02
N SER A 12 1.33 -27.97 5.19
CA SER A 12 1.37 -28.13 3.74
C SER A 12 2.82 -28.26 3.25
N TYR A 13 3.06 -29.20 2.35
CA TYR A 13 4.30 -29.37 1.63
C TYR A 13 4.03 -29.69 0.16
N ASP A 14 4.87 -29.18 -0.73
CA ASP A 14 4.87 -29.58 -2.14
C ASP A 14 5.69 -30.87 -2.29
N ALA A 15 5.00 -31.96 -2.62
CA ALA A 15 5.68 -33.19 -3.00
C ALA A 15 6.21 -33.09 -4.44
N ARG A 16 7.16 -33.96 -4.80
CA ARG A 16 7.66 -34.12 -6.19
C ARG A 16 6.53 -34.23 -7.22
N ALA A 17 5.41 -34.84 -6.83
CA ALA A 17 4.24 -35.02 -7.68
C ALA A 17 3.05 -34.27 -7.07
N VAL A 18 2.42 -33.42 -7.87
CA VAL A 18 1.24 -32.61 -7.51
C VAL A 18 0.07 -33.49 -7.07
N SER A 19 -0.04 -34.72 -7.60
CA SER A 19 -1.06 -35.70 -7.22
C SER A 19 -0.89 -36.27 -5.82
N VAL A 20 0.28 -36.08 -5.19
CA VAL A 20 0.61 -36.62 -3.87
C VAL A 20 0.41 -35.55 -2.78
N ALA A 21 0.97 -34.36 -2.97
CA ALA A 21 0.75 -33.22 -2.09
C ALA A 21 1.00 -31.90 -2.83
N ALA A 22 -0.03 -31.07 -2.91
CA ALA A 22 -0.01 -29.72 -3.48
C ALA A 22 -1.11 -28.86 -2.85
N GLN A 23 -1.21 -28.92 -1.52
CA GLN A 23 -2.29 -28.24 -0.78
C GLN A 23 -1.93 -26.76 -0.60
N ARG A 24 -2.86 -25.84 -0.88
CA ARG A 24 -2.64 -24.41 -0.62
C ARG A 24 -3.88 -23.76 -0.03
N CYS A 25 -3.70 -22.94 0.99
CA CYS A 25 -4.76 -22.13 1.60
C CYS A 25 -4.69 -20.72 1.02
N LEU A 26 -5.53 -20.40 0.02
CA LEU A 26 -5.57 -19.09 -0.63
C LEU A 26 -6.89 -18.39 -0.29
N ASN A 27 -6.80 -17.18 0.27
CA ASN A 27 -7.94 -16.38 0.70
C ASN A 27 -8.91 -17.15 1.62
N LEU A 28 -8.36 -17.86 2.59
CA LEU A 28 -9.13 -18.56 3.62
C LEU A 28 -8.81 -17.94 4.99
N TYR A 29 -9.83 -17.61 5.75
CA TYR A 29 -9.73 -17.21 7.15
C TYR A 29 -10.16 -18.38 8.04
N GLY A 30 -9.24 -18.90 8.86
CA GLY A 30 -9.51 -19.99 9.79
C GLY A 30 -10.00 -19.48 11.14
N GLU A 31 -11.23 -19.81 11.51
CA GLU A 31 -11.80 -19.56 12.83
C GLU A 31 -11.73 -20.84 13.69
N PRO A 32 -11.19 -20.79 14.91
CA PRO A 32 -11.17 -21.94 15.80
C PRO A 32 -12.60 -22.27 16.27
N VAL A 33 -12.97 -23.54 16.18
CA VAL A 33 -14.26 -24.04 16.69
C VAL A 33 -14.06 -24.51 18.14
N PRO A 34 -14.94 -24.14 19.09
CA PRO A 34 -14.82 -24.52 20.49
C PRO A 34 -14.97 -26.04 20.67
N VAL A 35 -13.87 -26.72 21.02
CA VAL A 35 -13.75 -28.18 21.16
C VAL A 35 -14.61 -28.83 22.26
N GLU A 36 -15.43 -28.08 22.98
CA GLU A 36 -16.18 -28.60 24.14
C GLU A 36 -17.32 -29.57 23.77
N GLU A 37 -17.87 -29.49 22.55
CA GLU A 37 -18.97 -30.37 22.10
C GLU A 37 -18.50 -31.57 21.25
N GLY A 38 -17.19 -31.78 21.11
CA GLY A 38 -16.65 -32.91 20.37
C GLY A 38 -16.80 -32.80 18.86
N GLU A 39 -16.81 -31.58 18.30
CA GLU A 39 -16.90 -31.42 16.85
C GLU A 39 -15.69 -32.05 16.14
N PRO A 40 -15.90 -32.72 14.99
CA PRO A 40 -14.84 -33.41 14.27
C PRO A 40 -13.84 -32.47 13.56
N VAL A 41 -14.09 -31.16 13.55
CA VAL A 41 -13.31 -30.17 12.80
C VAL A 41 -12.84 -29.06 13.75
N ARG A 42 -11.52 -28.81 13.79
CA ARG A 42 -10.91 -27.82 14.70
C ARG A 42 -10.97 -26.38 14.19
N PHE A 43 -11.08 -26.19 12.88
CA PHE A 43 -11.10 -24.87 12.23
C PHE A 43 -12.16 -24.80 11.14
N ALA A 44 -12.98 -23.75 11.16
CA ALA A 44 -13.86 -23.38 10.06
C ALA A 44 -13.13 -22.39 9.14
N TYR A 45 -13.06 -22.68 7.84
CA TYR A 45 -12.43 -21.79 6.87
C TYR A 45 -13.48 -21.00 6.09
N TYR A 46 -13.44 -19.68 6.20
CA TYR A 46 -14.29 -18.78 5.43
C TYR A 46 -13.53 -18.17 4.27
N LEU A 47 -14.20 -18.03 3.13
CA LEU A 47 -13.63 -17.37 1.96
C LEU A 47 -13.46 -15.87 2.24
N THR A 48 -12.26 -15.37 2.01
CA THR A 48 -12.00 -13.93 1.91
C THR A 48 -11.89 -13.54 0.42
N PRO A 49 -12.29 -12.32 0.04
CA PRO A 49 -12.03 -11.85 -1.32
C PRO A 49 -10.54 -11.81 -1.63
N GLY A 50 -10.16 -12.22 -2.85
CA GLY A 50 -8.78 -12.12 -3.31
C GLY A 50 -8.37 -10.69 -3.67
N LEU A 51 -7.07 -10.42 -3.66
CA LEU A 51 -6.52 -9.16 -4.14
C LEU A 51 -6.49 -9.15 -5.67
N ARG A 52 -6.99 -8.06 -6.27
CA ARG A 52 -6.83 -7.78 -7.70
C ARG A 52 -5.77 -6.70 -7.90
N LYS A 53 -4.83 -6.94 -8.80
CA LYS A 53 -3.87 -5.91 -9.22
C LYS A 53 -4.59 -4.81 -10.00
N ILE A 54 -4.50 -3.58 -9.50
CA ILE A 54 -5.15 -2.39 -10.10
C ILE A 54 -4.18 -1.64 -11.01
N ALA A 55 -2.92 -1.49 -10.60
CA ALA A 55 -1.89 -0.81 -11.39
C ALA A 55 -0.50 -1.41 -11.13
N GLN A 56 0.46 -1.09 -12.00
CA GLN A 56 1.87 -1.40 -11.84
C GLN A 56 2.70 -0.11 -12.02
N MET A 57 3.66 0.09 -11.13
CA MET A 57 4.60 1.21 -11.17
C MET A 57 6.03 0.68 -11.04
N THR A 58 6.98 1.43 -11.57
CA THR A 58 8.41 1.15 -11.42
C THR A 58 8.97 1.87 -10.20
N GLY A 59 9.74 1.17 -9.37
CA GLY A 59 10.34 1.70 -8.15
C GLY A 59 9.57 1.34 -6.87
N ALA A 60 10.18 1.60 -5.72
CA ALA A 60 9.58 1.32 -4.42
C ALA A 60 8.42 2.29 -4.16
N ILE A 61 7.26 1.77 -3.76
CA ILE A 61 6.12 2.58 -3.31
C ILE A 61 6.46 3.19 -1.95
N ARG A 62 6.69 4.50 -1.92
CA ARG A 62 7.10 5.25 -0.72
C ARG A 62 5.92 5.84 0.05
N CYS A 63 4.79 6.06 -0.63
CA CYS A 63 3.56 6.58 -0.04
C CYS A 63 2.34 6.30 -0.93
N LEU A 64 1.22 5.96 -0.28
CA LEU A 64 -0.14 6.01 -0.83
C LEU A 64 -0.94 6.95 0.05
N TYR A 65 -1.55 7.96 -0.55
CA TYR A 65 -2.28 9.00 0.17
C TYR A 65 -3.59 9.34 -0.54
N GLN A 66 -4.70 9.24 0.18
CA GLN A 66 -5.98 9.73 -0.30
C GLN A 66 -6.12 11.20 0.10
N THR A 67 -6.37 12.06 -0.87
CA THR A 67 -6.59 13.49 -0.60
C THR A 67 -7.94 13.72 0.04
N THR A 68 -8.11 14.85 0.73
CA THR A 68 -9.41 15.30 1.25
C THR A 68 -10.49 15.38 0.16
N GLN A 69 -10.09 15.63 -1.10
CA GLN A 69 -11.00 15.66 -2.26
C GLN A 69 -11.39 14.25 -2.75
N GLY A 70 -10.64 13.21 -2.38
CA GLY A 70 -10.91 11.81 -2.72
C GLY A 70 -10.03 11.21 -3.82
N ASP A 71 -9.03 11.93 -4.31
CA ASP A 71 -8.05 11.38 -5.26
C ASP A 71 -6.98 10.54 -4.56
N LEU A 72 -6.59 9.42 -5.18
CA LEU A 72 -5.50 8.58 -4.68
C LEU A 72 -4.17 8.98 -5.33
N ILE A 73 -3.20 9.29 -4.48
CA ILE A 73 -1.88 9.77 -4.88
C ILE A 73 -0.85 8.75 -4.45
N VAL A 74 0.05 8.43 -5.37
CA VAL A 74 1.07 7.41 -5.19
C VAL A 74 2.43 8.03 -5.46
N VAL A 75 3.39 7.68 -4.62
CA VAL A 75 4.81 7.99 -4.85
C VAL A 75 5.57 6.70 -5.04
N ALA A 76 6.16 6.53 -6.22
CA ALA A 76 7.01 5.40 -6.57
C ALA A 76 8.41 5.92 -6.92
N GLY A 77 9.42 5.60 -6.10
CA GLY A 77 10.76 6.17 -6.23
C GLY A 77 10.74 7.70 -6.12
N SER A 78 11.02 8.39 -7.22
CA SER A 78 10.91 9.86 -7.33
C SER A 78 9.58 10.33 -7.94
N GLN A 79 8.78 9.45 -8.57
CA GLN A 79 7.61 9.87 -9.33
C GLN A 79 6.39 10.02 -8.43
N VAL A 80 5.72 11.17 -8.52
CA VAL A 80 4.42 11.44 -7.91
C VAL A 80 3.35 11.32 -8.98
N SER A 81 2.44 10.36 -8.81
CA SER A 81 1.37 10.08 -9.76
C SER A 81 0.01 10.01 -9.06
N ARG A 82 -1.04 10.33 -9.80
CA ARG A 82 -2.42 10.05 -9.42
C ARG A 82 -2.84 8.70 -9.97
N LEU A 83 -3.41 7.86 -9.11
CA LEU A 83 -3.99 6.57 -9.47
C LEU A 83 -5.51 6.71 -9.56
N TYR A 84 -6.06 6.40 -10.72
CA TYR A 84 -7.49 6.41 -10.98
C TYR A 84 -8.11 5.05 -10.62
N LYS A 85 -9.43 5.04 -10.43
CA LYS A 85 -10.19 3.83 -10.06
C LYS A 85 -10.09 2.71 -11.10
N ASP A 86 -9.92 3.06 -12.36
CA ASP A 86 -9.72 2.14 -13.49
C ASP A 86 -8.28 1.60 -13.60
N GLY A 87 -7.36 2.08 -12.76
CA GLY A 87 -5.95 1.70 -12.78
C GLY A 87 -5.06 2.60 -13.65
N ALA A 88 -5.63 3.64 -14.30
CA ALA A 88 -4.83 4.61 -15.02
C ALA A 88 -3.93 5.40 -14.06
N LEU A 89 -2.75 5.80 -14.54
CA LEU A 89 -1.78 6.58 -13.79
C LEU A 89 -1.48 7.88 -14.55
N THR A 90 -1.60 9.02 -13.88
CA THR A 90 -1.17 10.31 -14.43
C THR A 90 -0.04 10.88 -13.58
N SER A 91 1.12 11.14 -14.20
CA SER A 91 2.25 11.78 -13.53
C SER A 91 1.91 13.24 -13.22
N ILE A 92 2.05 13.64 -11.96
CA ILE A 92 1.81 15.02 -11.50
C ILE A 92 3.14 15.73 -11.23
N GLY A 93 4.21 15.00 -10.93
CA GLY A 93 5.53 15.59 -10.76
C GLY A 93 6.55 14.60 -10.22
N THR A 94 7.70 15.12 -9.80
CA THR A 94 8.79 14.33 -9.25
C THR A 94 9.34 14.97 -7.98
N ILE A 95 9.70 14.14 -7.02
CA ILE A 95 10.43 14.49 -5.80
C ILE A 95 11.85 13.91 -5.85
N SER A 96 12.65 14.15 -4.82
CA SER A 96 13.98 13.55 -4.72
C SER A 96 13.94 12.02 -4.81
N PRO A 97 14.84 11.40 -5.58
CA PRO A 97 14.96 9.96 -5.62
C PRO A 97 15.40 9.43 -4.26
N GLY A 98 14.85 8.29 -3.84
CA GLY A 98 15.18 7.68 -2.56
C GLY A 98 14.29 6.50 -2.21
N SER A 99 14.60 5.86 -1.09
CA SER A 99 13.84 4.75 -0.50
C SER A 99 13.22 5.12 0.85
N THR A 100 13.48 6.34 1.34
CA THR A 100 12.95 6.85 2.61
C THR A 100 11.43 6.99 2.54
N PRO A 101 10.72 6.81 3.68
CA PRO A 101 9.27 6.98 3.73
C PRO A 101 8.86 8.40 3.30
N VAL A 102 7.82 8.50 2.50
CA VAL A 102 7.20 9.78 2.12
C VAL A 102 5.96 10.00 2.99
N ARG A 103 5.73 11.25 3.37
CA ARG A 103 4.53 11.70 4.09
C ARG A 103 3.88 12.84 3.35
N MET A 104 2.55 12.86 3.37
CA MET A 104 1.75 13.90 2.73
C MET A 104 0.68 14.40 3.69
N SER A 105 0.34 15.68 3.55
CA SER A 105 -0.81 16.28 4.20
C SER A 105 -1.41 17.34 3.29
N ASP A 106 -2.71 17.54 3.33
CA ASP A 106 -3.43 18.49 2.50
C ASP A 106 -4.45 19.30 3.29
N ASN A 107 -4.82 20.46 2.74
CA ASN A 107 -5.85 21.34 3.30
C ASN A 107 -7.08 21.49 2.36
N GLY A 108 -7.28 20.53 1.46
CA GLY A 108 -8.33 20.57 0.45
C GLY A 108 -8.03 21.43 -0.80
N THR A 109 -7.05 22.33 -0.78
CA THR A 109 -6.69 23.18 -1.95
C THR A 109 -5.24 23.02 -2.38
N CYS A 110 -4.36 22.71 -1.43
CA CYS A 110 -2.95 22.46 -1.63
C CYS A 110 -2.53 21.23 -0.83
N ARG A 111 -1.48 20.55 -1.28
CA ARG A 111 -0.86 19.44 -0.57
C ARG A 111 0.62 19.71 -0.38
N PHE A 112 1.12 19.27 0.77
CA PHE A 112 2.54 19.21 1.10
C PHE A 112 3.03 17.77 1.09
N ILE A 113 4.25 17.59 0.61
CA ILE A 113 4.95 16.31 0.50
C ILE A 113 6.33 16.49 1.12
N VAL A 114 6.70 15.56 2.00
CA VAL A 114 8.05 15.45 2.56
C VAL A 114 8.55 14.03 2.36
N ASP A 115 9.81 13.90 1.99
CA ASP A 115 10.39 12.64 1.55
C ASP A 115 11.45 12.09 2.53
N GLY A 116 11.61 12.75 3.68
CA GLY A 116 12.61 12.39 4.69
C GLY A 116 14.04 12.85 4.36
N SER A 117 14.26 13.47 3.20
CA SER A 117 15.52 14.16 2.90
C SER A 117 15.61 15.47 3.67
N SER A 118 16.80 15.85 4.12
CA SER A 118 16.98 17.12 4.85
C SER A 118 16.81 18.33 3.91
N GLY A 119 16.11 19.36 4.40
CA GLY A 119 16.12 20.71 3.81
C GLY A 119 15.18 20.94 2.63
N ASN A 120 14.46 19.92 2.15
CA ASN A 120 13.53 20.05 1.03
C ASN A 120 12.13 19.53 1.37
N GLY A 121 11.13 20.19 0.81
CA GLY A 121 9.77 19.69 0.70
C GLY A 121 9.17 20.08 -0.64
N TRP A 122 7.99 19.55 -0.93
CA TRP A 122 7.27 19.88 -2.15
C TRP A 122 5.83 20.24 -1.84
N PHE A 123 5.30 21.20 -2.58
CA PHE A 123 3.87 21.53 -2.54
C PHE A 123 3.27 21.43 -3.93
N CYS A 124 1.98 21.13 -4.00
CA CYS A 124 1.22 21.16 -5.24
C CYS A 124 -0.20 21.65 -5.00
N SER A 125 -0.76 22.30 -6.03
CA SER A 125 -2.17 22.69 -6.03
C SER A 125 -3.06 21.47 -6.32
N MET A 126 -4.23 21.44 -5.70
CA MET A 126 -5.20 20.36 -5.83
C MET A 126 -6.48 20.83 -6.52
N PRO A 127 -7.18 19.94 -7.23
CA PRO A 127 -8.45 20.28 -7.83
C PRO A 127 -9.51 20.51 -6.75
N SER A 128 -10.58 21.23 -7.09
CA SER A 128 -11.73 21.45 -6.20
C SER A 128 -12.65 20.23 -6.10
N SER A 129 -12.41 19.21 -6.91
CA SER A 129 -13.20 17.98 -6.97
C SER A 129 -12.30 16.83 -7.40
N PRO A 130 -12.56 15.60 -6.92
CA PRO A 130 -11.84 14.42 -7.40
C PRO A 130 -12.09 14.26 -8.89
N GLY A 131 -11.20 13.59 -9.61
CA GLY A 131 -11.37 13.45 -11.06
C GLY A 131 -10.66 14.52 -11.87
N SER A 132 -10.59 15.75 -11.36
CA SER A 132 -10.20 16.92 -12.14
C SER A 132 -8.69 17.15 -12.16
N SER A 133 -8.21 17.85 -13.18
CA SER A 133 -6.78 18.16 -13.36
C SER A 133 -6.33 19.25 -12.38
N LYS A 134 -5.34 18.99 -11.50
CA LYS A 134 -4.42 20.02 -10.93
C LYS A 134 -3.03 19.47 -10.60
N GLY A 135 -2.13 20.40 -10.28
CA GLY A 135 -0.92 20.66 -11.07
C GLY A 135 0.41 20.17 -10.52
N SER A 136 1.44 20.58 -11.26
CA SER A 136 2.86 20.24 -11.10
C SER A 136 3.35 20.36 -9.67
N THR A 137 4.14 19.38 -9.23
CA THR A 137 4.88 19.44 -7.96
C THR A 137 5.95 20.53 -8.03
N THR A 138 6.00 21.41 -7.03
CA THR A 138 7.01 22.48 -6.91
C THR A 138 7.82 22.27 -5.65
N THR A 139 9.16 22.28 -5.79
CA THR A 139 10.09 22.17 -4.66
C THR A 139 10.16 23.49 -3.90
N PHE A 140 10.23 23.41 -2.58
CA PHE A 140 10.64 24.49 -1.72
C PHE A 140 11.70 23.97 -0.75
N SER A 141 12.62 24.85 -0.36
CA SER A 141 13.68 24.50 0.58
C SER A 141 13.48 25.26 1.88
N TYR A 142 13.94 24.67 2.98
CA TYR A 142 13.94 25.33 4.28
C TYR A 142 15.30 25.09 4.95
N SER A 143 15.82 26.11 5.61
CA SER A 143 16.99 25.97 6.46
C SER A 143 16.55 25.36 7.80
N VAL A 144 17.04 24.17 8.12
CA VAL A 144 17.02 23.69 9.50
C VAL A 144 17.97 24.60 10.27
N ASN A 145 17.45 25.40 11.20
CA ASN A 145 18.28 26.10 12.17
C ASN A 145 18.97 25.03 13.03
N SER A 146 20.15 24.58 12.62
CA SER A 146 21.03 23.82 13.49
C SER A 146 21.51 24.81 14.55
N ALA A 147 20.85 24.83 15.70
CA ALA A 147 21.36 25.51 16.88
C ALA A 147 22.71 24.86 17.21
N THR A 148 23.81 25.41 16.68
CA THR A 148 25.15 25.11 17.17
C THR A 148 25.14 25.53 18.63
N ARG A 149 25.31 24.58 19.54
CA ARG A 149 25.52 24.89 20.96
C ARG A 149 26.72 25.83 21.00
N SER A 150 26.49 27.12 21.28
CA SER A 150 27.58 28.06 21.51
C SER A 150 28.43 27.45 22.61
N GLY A 151 29.68 27.14 22.29
CA GLY A 151 30.59 26.43 23.16
C GLY A 151 30.91 27.19 24.44
N SER A 152 31.29 26.40 25.46
CA SER A 152 31.81 26.69 26.80
C SER A 152 30.94 27.54 27.72
#